data_AF-A0A7Y7LY13-F1
#
_entry.id   AF-A0A7Y7LY13-F1
#
_cell.length_a   1.000
_cell.length_b   1.000
_cell.length_c   1.000
_cell.angle_alpha   90.00
_cell.angle_beta   90.00
_cell.angle_gamma   90.00
#
_symmetry.space_group_name_H-M   'P 1'
#
loop_
_entity.id
_entity.type
_entity.pdbx_description
1 polymer ?
#
loop_
_entity_poly.entity_id
_entity_poly.type
_entity_poly.pdbx_seq_one_letter_code
_entity_poly.pdbx_strand_id
1 'polypeptide(L)'
;MTAAPTAVPATGLTTEATTTIVIGSGFSGLAMAAELNRQGIKAIVVDCPSHASGPAAPSTGGISLDAMGERTDIMRLLEHYARRHELDIRPATRALHIQHTPAANPAARQWEVQTATGTLTAYSIVFTRGALNQLRRMLHTTGIGTGRGLGAAMHSLGLYLVGAGDLVTPTTAEILRQAKRTGHSISVRVASRHAAAMSATA
;
A
#
# COMPACT_ATOMS: atom_id res chain seq x y z
N MET A 1 45.90 30.58 -1.61
CA MET A 1 45.40 29.30 -2.16
C MET A 1 44.14 28.96 -1.39
N THR A 2 42.98 29.37 -1.91
CA THR A 2 41.69 29.20 -1.23
C THR A 2 40.94 28.12 -2.01
N ALA A 3 40.77 26.96 -1.39
CA ALA A 3 40.07 25.84 -1.98
C ALA A 3 38.59 26.21 -2.20
N ALA A 4 38.11 26.04 -3.43
CA ALA A 4 36.70 26.17 -3.77
C ALA A 4 35.89 25.09 -3.04
N PRO A 5 34.69 25.39 -2.54
CA PRO A 5 33.82 24.37 -1.97
C PRO A 5 33.37 23.41 -3.07
N THR A 6 33.76 22.13 -2.93
CA THR A 6 33.27 21.02 -3.73
C THR A 6 31.75 20.95 -3.59
N ALA A 7 31.04 21.31 -4.66
CA ALA A 7 29.60 21.14 -4.73
C ALA A 7 29.27 19.65 -4.58
N VAL A 8 28.65 19.30 -3.46
CA VAL A 8 28.01 18.00 -3.28
C VAL A 8 26.92 17.92 -4.35
N PRO A 9 26.91 16.92 -5.26
CA PRO A 9 25.84 16.78 -6.21
C PRO A 9 24.54 16.59 -5.42
N ALA A 10 23.57 17.48 -5.64
CA ALA A 10 22.22 17.28 -5.16
C ALA A 10 21.70 16.02 -5.84
N THR A 11 21.71 14.89 -5.12
CA THR A 11 21.09 13.64 -5.55
C THR A 11 19.61 13.96 -5.75
N GLY A 12 19.20 14.22 -6.98
CA GLY A 12 17.81 14.48 -7.31
C GLY A 12 17.00 13.29 -6.81
N LEU A 13 16.16 13.50 -5.80
CA LEU A 13 15.22 12.50 -5.34
C LEU A 13 14.32 12.18 -6.54
N THR A 14 14.42 10.97 -7.09
CA THR A 14 13.60 10.55 -8.22
C THR A 14 12.15 10.48 -7.79
N THR A 15 11.28 11.23 -8.46
CA THR A 15 9.83 11.13 -8.27
C THR A 15 9.28 10.13 -9.27
N GLU A 16 8.70 9.05 -8.76
CA GLU A 16 8.08 8.01 -9.56
C GLU A 16 6.56 8.05 -9.39
N ALA A 17 5.83 7.76 -10.46
CA ALA A 17 4.39 7.87 -10.51
C ALA A 17 3.74 6.51 -10.81
N THR A 18 2.76 6.13 -10.01
CA THR A 18 1.99 4.89 -10.20
C THR A 18 0.49 5.14 -9.98
N THR A 19 -0.33 4.11 -10.18
CA THR A 19 -1.78 4.18 -9.92
C THR A 19 -2.07 3.92 -8.46
N THR A 20 -1.42 2.91 -7.87
CA THR A 20 -1.63 2.51 -6.47
C THR A 20 -0.33 2.16 -5.78
N ILE A 21 -0.16 2.60 -4.53
CA ILE A 21 0.95 2.16 -3.67
C ILE A 21 0.41 1.22 -2.60
N VAL A 22 1.08 0.09 -2.37
CA VAL A 22 0.75 -0.85 -1.29
C VAL A 22 1.85 -0.81 -0.24
N ILE A 23 1.48 -0.58 1.02
CA ILE A 23 2.41 -0.50 2.15
C ILE A 23 2.39 -1.83 2.93
N GLY A 24 3.53 -2.51 2.90
CA GLY A 24 3.83 -3.79 3.53
C GLY A 24 3.95 -4.91 2.50
N SER A 25 5.12 -5.56 2.47
CA SER A 25 5.51 -6.55 1.45
C SER A 25 5.20 -8.01 1.83
N GLY A 26 4.55 -8.26 2.96
CA GLY A 26 4.16 -9.61 3.42
C GLY A 26 2.95 -10.19 2.67
N PHE A 27 2.36 -11.26 3.23
CA PHE A 27 1.24 -12.00 2.63
C PHE A 27 0.10 -11.11 2.08
N SER A 28 -0.39 -10.16 2.87
CA SER A 28 -1.46 -9.24 2.43
C SER A 28 -1.02 -8.32 1.28
N GLY A 29 0.24 -7.91 1.26
CA GLY A 29 0.81 -7.08 0.21
C GLY A 29 0.92 -7.83 -1.11
N LEU A 30 1.45 -9.06 -1.05
CA LEU A 30 1.51 -9.96 -2.20
C LEU A 30 0.12 -10.30 -2.76
N ALA A 31 -0.85 -10.59 -1.90
CA ALA A 31 -2.23 -10.84 -2.30
C ALA A 31 -2.84 -9.63 -3.01
N MET A 32 -2.58 -8.42 -2.48
CA MET A 32 -3.02 -7.17 -3.10
C MET A 32 -2.33 -6.90 -4.44
N ALA A 33 -1.02 -7.11 -4.54
CA ALA A 33 -0.27 -6.93 -5.77
C ALA A 33 -0.81 -7.83 -6.89
N ALA A 34 -1.04 -9.11 -6.58
CA ALA A 34 -1.60 -10.07 -7.52
C ALA A 34 -3.02 -9.67 -7.95
N GLU A 35 -3.88 -9.22 -7.02
CA GLU A 35 -5.22 -8.77 -7.38
C GLU A 35 -5.20 -7.49 -8.23
N LEU A 36 -4.41 -6.48 -7.88
CA LEU A 36 -4.30 -5.25 -8.66
C LEU A 36 -3.79 -5.54 -10.08
N ASN A 37 -2.81 -6.44 -10.23
CA ASN A 37 -2.35 -6.90 -11.53
C ASN A 37 -3.46 -7.59 -12.34
N ARG A 38 -4.28 -8.46 -11.72
CA ARG A 38 -5.44 -9.08 -12.39
C ARG A 38 -6.46 -8.06 -12.88
N GLN A 39 -6.58 -6.93 -12.18
CA GLN A 39 -7.46 -5.81 -12.54
C GLN A 39 -6.80 -4.82 -13.54
N GLY A 40 -5.57 -5.08 -14.00
CA GLY A 40 -4.83 -4.20 -14.91
C GLY A 40 -4.31 -2.90 -14.25
N ILE A 41 -4.23 -2.85 -12.92
CA ILE A 41 -3.80 -1.68 -12.16
C ILE A 41 -2.31 -1.75 -11.89
N LYS A 42 -1.57 -0.71 -12.30
CA LYS A 42 -0.15 -0.55 -11.94
C LYS A 42 -0.02 -0.28 -10.44
N ALA A 43 0.78 -1.10 -9.76
CA ALA A 43 0.99 -1.00 -8.33
C ALA A 43 2.47 -1.13 -7.99
N ILE A 44 2.93 -0.34 -7.03
CA ILE A 44 4.25 -0.49 -6.41
C ILE A 44 4.03 -0.93 -4.97
N VAL A 45 4.59 -2.06 -4.59
CA VAL A 45 4.57 -2.55 -3.21
C VAL A 45 5.87 -2.18 -2.54
N VAL A 46 5.79 -1.43 -1.43
CA VAL A 46 6.94 -1.06 -0.60
C VAL A 46 6.78 -1.65 0.78
N ASP A 47 7.88 -1.81 1.50
CA ASP A 47 7.81 -2.32 2.87
C ASP A 47 7.50 -1.21 3.87
N CYS A 48 6.92 -1.60 5.01
CA CYS A 48 6.74 -0.68 6.13
C CYS A 48 7.95 -0.75 7.07
N PRO A 49 8.40 0.36 7.67
CA PRO A 49 9.38 0.32 8.75
C PRO A 49 8.75 -0.41 9.94
N SER A 50 8.99 -1.72 10.03
CA SER A 50 8.68 -2.50 11.20
C SER A 50 9.52 -1.95 12.35
N HIS A 51 8.89 -1.40 13.39
CA HIS A 51 9.43 -1.68 14.71
C HIS A 51 9.40 -3.18 14.82
N ALA A 52 10.58 -3.77 15.04
CA ALA A 52 10.82 -5.20 15.09
C ALA A 52 9.54 -6.00 15.35
N SER A 53 9.27 -6.97 14.47
CA SER A 53 8.76 -8.22 14.98
C SER A 53 9.75 -8.70 16.06
N GLY A 54 9.63 -8.18 17.28
CA GLY A 54 9.70 -9.07 18.42
C GLY A 54 8.71 -10.20 18.11
N PRO A 55 9.07 -11.47 18.39
CA PRO A 55 8.17 -12.58 18.11
C PRO A 55 6.81 -12.15 18.64
N ALA A 56 5.82 -11.99 17.75
CA ALA A 56 4.46 -11.89 18.21
C ALA A 56 4.30 -13.15 19.06
N ALA A 57 4.19 -12.99 20.38
CA ALA A 57 4.00 -14.12 21.27
C ALA A 57 2.93 -14.97 20.59
N PRO A 58 3.19 -16.26 20.31
CA PRO A 58 2.19 -17.07 19.65
C PRO A 58 0.95 -16.94 20.51
N SER A 59 -0.08 -16.30 19.96
CA SER A 59 -1.40 -16.38 20.58
C SER A 59 -1.71 -17.86 20.50
N THR A 60 -1.55 -18.56 21.62
CA THR A 60 -1.79 -19.99 21.79
C THR A 60 -3.28 -20.30 21.73
N GLY A 61 -3.99 -19.66 20.80
CA GLY A 61 -5.37 -19.90 20.44
C GLY A 61 -5.43 -20.61 19.09
N GLY A 62 -5.25 -21.93 19.11
CA GLY A 62 -5.86 -22.85 18.13
C GLY A 62 -5.62 -22.63 16.63
N ILE A 63 -4.50 -22.04 16.19
CA ILE A 63 -4.18 -22.03 14.76
C ILE A 63 -3.74 -23.45 14.37
N SER A 64 -4.60 -24.17 13.64
CA SER A 64 -4.31 -25.51 13.12
C SER A 64 -3.04 -25.51 12.26
N LEU A 65 -2.24 -26.58 12.36
CA LEU A 65 -1.05 -26.80 11.53
C LEU A 65 -1.42 -26.75 10.03
N ASP A 66 -2.61 -27.24 9.68
CA ASP A 66 -3.13 -27.20 8.31
C ASP A 66 -3.33 -25.76 7.81
N ALA A 67 -3.81 -24.86 8.66
CA ALA A 67 -4.00 -23.45 8.32
C ALA A 67 -2.65 -22.72 8.13
N MET A 68 -1.61 -23.16 8.85
CA MET A 68 -0.25 -22.68 8.62
C MET A 68 0.33 -23.22 7.30
N GLY A 69 0.11 -24.50 6.99
CA GLY A 69 0.49 -25.12 5.72
C GLY A 69 -0.15 -24.43 4.52
N GLU A 70 -1.48 -24.23 4.56
CA GLU A 70 -2.25 -23.53 3.53
C GLU A 70 -1.71 -22.12 3.28
N ARG A 71 -1.39 -21.38 4.36
CA ARG A 71 -0.83 -20.03 4.23
C ARG A 71 0.53 -20.04 3.55
N THR A 72 1.40 -20.99 3.88
CA THR A 72 2.71 -21.15 3.25
C THR A 72 2.59 -21.48 1.77
N ASP A 73 1.69 -22.40 1.41
CA ASP A 73 1.45 -22.79 0.02
C ASP A 73 0.91 -21.63 -0.82
N ILE A 74 -0.04 -20.87 -0.27
CA ILE A 74 -0.57 -19.68 -0.94
C ILE A 74 0.50 -18.61 -1.06
N MET A 75 1.34 -18.40 -0.04
CA MET A 75 2.44 -17.44 -0.13
C MET A 75 3.41 -17.81 -1.25
N ARG A 76 3.79 -19.09 -1.36
CA ARG A 76 4.63 -19.60 -2.46
C ARG A 76 3.98 -19.36 -3.82
N LEU A 77 2.66 -19.57 -3.94
CA LEU A 77 1.91 -19.30 -5.17
C LEU A 77 1.93 -17.80 -5.52
N LEU A 78 1.70 -16.93 -4.54
CA LEU A 78 1.72 -15.47 -4.73
C LEU A 78 3.10 -14.97 -5.13
N GLU A 79 4.16 -15.47 -4.51
CA GLU A 79 5.54 -15.15 -4.90
C GLU A 79 5.87 -15.62 -6.31
N HIS A 80 5.44 -16.83 -6.68
CA HIS A 80 5.61 -17.33 -8.05
C HIS A 80 4.85 -16.46 -9.05
N TYR A 81 3.60 -16.10 -8.75
CA TYR A 81 2.81 -15.17 -9.55
C TYR A 81 3.52 -13.82 -9.69
N ALA A 82 4.03 -13.27 -8.58
CA ALA A 82 4.72 -11.99 -8.57
C ALA A 82 5.95 -11.99 -9.49
N ARG A 83 6.77 -13.04 -9.43
CA ARG A 83 7.93 -13.20 -10.33
C ARG A 83 7.51 -13.37 -11.78
N ARG A 84 6.50 -14.21 -12.06
CA ARG A 84 6.04 -14.51 -13.42
C ARG A 84 5.43 -13.30 -14.12
N HIS A 85 4.75 -12.43 -13.37
CA HIS A 85 4.08 -11.24 -13.90
C HIS A 85 4.88 -9.95 -13.65
N GLU A 86 6.15 -10.08 -13.23
CA GLU A 86 7.08 -8.97 -12.99
C GLU A 86 6.45 -7.85 -12.13
N LEU A 87 5.76 -8.26 -11.06
CA LEU A 87 5.14 -7.31 -10.16
C LEU A 87 6.21 -6.46 -9.46
N ASP A 88 5.97 -5.15 -9.41
CA ASP A 88 6.88 -4.21 -8.78
C ASP A 88 6.76 -4.27 -7.24
N ILE A 89 7.55 -5.17 -6.67
CA ILE A 89 7.61 -5.42 -5.22
C ILE A 89 9.01 -5.12 -4.73
N ARG A 90 9.12 -4.10 -3.87
CA ARG A 90 10.37 -3.54 -3.37
C ARG A 90 10.49 -3.76 -1.86
N PRO A 91 10.79 -4.99 -1.39
CA PRO A 91 10.89 -5.27 0.04
C PRO A 91 12.02 -4.50 0.73
N ALA A 92 13.06 -4.09 -0.01
CA ALA A 92 14.15 -3.26 0.52
C ALA A 92 13.79 -1.76 0.61
N THR A 93 12.72 -1.31 -0.07
CA THR A 93 12.30 0.08 -0.08
C THR A 93 11.28 0.30 1.03
N ARG A 94 11.63 1.13 2.01
CA ARG A 94 10.75 1.45 3.14
C ARG A 94 9.97 2.73 2.88
N ALA A 95 8.67 2.71 3.19
CA ALA A 95 7.85 3.91 3.28
C ALA A 95 8.19 4.67 4.57
N LEU A 96 8.92 5.78 4.47
CA LEU A 96 9.38 6.56 5.62
C LEU A 96 8.33 7.58 6.07
N HIS A 97 7.80 8.34 5.11
CA HIS A 97 6.78 9.35 5.35
C HIS A 97 5.65 9.20 4.33
N ILE A 98 4.40 9.35 4.79
CA ILE A 98 3.22 9.27 3.93
C ILE A 98 2.44 10.56 4.11
N GLN A 99 2.17 11.23 3.00
CA GLN A 99 1.42 12.46 2.96
C GLN A 99 0.25 12.33 1.99
N HIS A 100 -0.85 12.96 2.37
CA HIS A 100 -1.98 13.19 1.48
C HIS A 100 -2.06 14.68 1.17
N THR A 101 -1.86 15.03 -0.10
CA THR A 101 -2.02 16.40 -0.59
C THR A 101 -3.40 16.51 -1.25
N PRO A 102 -4.36 17.25 -0.66
CA PRO A 102 -5.67 17.44 -1.26
C PRO A 102 -5.49 18.09 -2.63
N ALA A 103 -5.80 17.36 -3.69
CA ALA A 103 -5.65 17.91 -5.02
C ALA A 103 -6.96 18.60 -5.45
N ALA A 104 -6.85 19.86 -5.88
CA ALA A 104 -7.98 20.58 -6.49
C ALA A 104 -8.47 19.89 -7.78
N ASN A 105 -7.59 19.14 -8.44
CA ASN A 105 -7.90 18.34 -9.62
C ASN A 105 -8.12 16.87 -9.21
N PRO A 106 -9.30 16.28 -9.46
CA PRO A 106 -9.57 14.87 -9.23
C PRO A 106 -8.77 13.93 -10.14
N ALA A 107 -7.92 14.43 -11.04
CA ALA A 107 -6.95 13.67 -11.83
C ALA A 107 -5.53 13.71 -11.26
N ALA A 108 -5.24 14.50 -10.22
CA ALA A 108 -3.92 14.59 -9.61
C ALA A 108 -3.64 13.46 -8.59
N ARG A 109 -2.35 13.12 -8.45
CA ARG A 109 -1.86 12.10 -7.51
C ARG A 109 -1.76 12.71 -6.12
N GLN A 110 -2.75 12.39 -5.29
CA GLN A 110 -2.90 12.97 -3.95
C GLN A 110 -2.10 12.23 -2.88
N TRP A 111 -1.57 11.04 -3.17
CA TRP A 111 -0.76 10.27 -2.24
C TRP A 111 0.72 10.39 -2.59
N GLU A 112 1.52 10.75 -1.58
CA GLU A 112 2.97 10.82 -1.68
C GLU A 112 3.59 9.94 -0.59
N VAL A 113 4.51 9.07 -1.00
CA VAL A 113 5.25 8.18 -0.11
C VAL A 113 6.74 8.45 -0.29
N GLN A 114 7.34 9.05 0.73
CA GLN A 114 8.78 9.27 0.75
C GLN A 114 9.48 7.97 1.14
N THR A 115 10.51 7.64 0.39
CA THR A 115 11.37 6.48 0.57
C THR A 115 12.82 6.93 0.67
N ALA A 116 13.74 6.02 1.03
CA ALA A 116 15.16 6.34 1.08
C ALA A 116 15.75 6.74 -0.30
N THR A 117 15.10 6.36 -1.39
CA THR A 117 15.59 6.55 -2.76
C THR A 117 14.84 7.64 -3.54
N GLY A 118 13.78 8.23 -2.96
CA GLY A 118 12.94 9.19 -3.68
C GLY A 118 11.49 9.16 -3.22
N THR A 119 10.61 9.79 -4.02
CA THR A 119 9.19 9.94 -3.70
C THR A 119 8.34 9.14 -4.68
N LEU A 120 7.45 8.30 -4.16
CA LEU A 120 6.43 7.62 -4.94
C LEU A 120 5.11 8.40 -4.86
N THR A 121 4.47 8.62 -6.00
CA THR A 121 3.17 9.32 -6.07
C THR A 121 2.09 8.41 -6.63
N ALA A 122 0.87 8.48 -6.08
CA ALA A 122 -0.24 7.64 -6.52
C ALA A 122 -1.62 8.27 -6.32
N TYR A 123 -2.62 7.66 -6.97
CA TYR A 123 -4.03 8.00 -6.80
C TYR A 123 -4.69 7.28 -5.63
N SER A 124 -4.14 6.15 -5.24
CA SER A 124 -4.66 5.32 -4.15
C SER A 124 -3.53 4.70 -3.36
N ILE A 125 -3.78 4.44 -2.08
CA ILE A 125 -2.86 3.80 -1.17
C ILE A 125 -3.56 2.67 -0.41
N VAL A 126 -2.85 1.55 -0.24
CA VAL A 126 -3.35 0.39 0.50
C VAL A 126 -2.43 0.13 1.68
N PHE A 127 -2.99 0.10 2.88
CA PHE A 127 -2.27 -0.26 4.09
C PHE A 127 -2.54 -1.71 4.46
N THR A 128 -1.47 -2.48 4.62
CA THR A 128 -1.56 -3.85 5.16
C THR A 128 -1.40 -3.84 6.69
N ARG A 129 -1.62 -4.99 7.34
CA ARG A 129 -1.49 -5.14 8.81
C ARG A 129 -0.19 -4.56 9.38
N GLY A 130 0.96 -4.83 8.74
CA GLY A 130 2.26 -4.33 9.18
C GLY A 130 2.37 -2.81 9.17
N ALA A 131 1.56 -2.15 8.33
CA ALA A 131 1.56 -0.71 8.13
C ALA A 131 0.55 0.03 9.02
N LEU A 132 -0.17 -0.66 9.93
CA LEU A 132 -1.19 -0.05 10.79
C LEU A 132 -0.64 1.08 11.67
N ASN A 133 0.57 0.92 12.21
CA ASN A 133 1.20 1.97 13.01
C ASN A 133 1.49 3.22 12.18
N GLN A 134 1.83 3.04 10.90
CA GLN A 134 2.08 4.14 9.97
C GLN A 134 0.77 4.85 9.61
N LEU A 135 -0.30 4.09 9.38
CA LEU A 135 -1.65 4.63 9.17
C LEU A 135 -2.11 5.46 10.38
N ARG A 136 -1.98 4.93 11.61
CA ARG A 136 -2.38 5.64 12.83
C ARG A 136 -1.67 6.98 12.97
N ARG A 137 -0.36 7.01 12.75
CA ARG A 137 0.42 8.27 12.75
C ARG A 137 -0.07 9.23 11.68
N MET A 138 -0.27 8.74 10.46
CA MET A 138 -0.76 9.56 9.34
C MET A 138 -2.15 10.15 9.64
N LEU A 139 -3.11 9.35 10.10
CA LEU A 139 -4.46 9.84 10.44
C LEU A 139 -4.42 10.91 11.53
N HIS A 140 -3.54 10.75 12.53
CA HIS A 140 -3.34 11.75 13.57
C HIS A 140 -2.76 13.06 13.03
N THR A 141 -1.88 13.01 12.03
CA THR A 141 -1.34 14.22 11.38
C THR A 141 -2.34 14.90 10.45
N THR A 142 -3.23 14.14 9.81
CA THR A 142 -4.23 14.69 8.87
C THR A 142 -5.52 15.16 9.55
N GLY A 143 -5.65 14.99 10.88
CA GLY A 143 -6.84 15.42 11.63
C GLY A 143 -8.12 14.64 11.29
N ILE A 144 -7.99 13.44 10.70
CA ILE A 144 -9.14 12.60 10.33
C ILE A 144 -9.63 11.89 11.60
N GLY A 145 -10.76 12.36 12.16
CA GLY A 145 -11.39 11.78 13.34
C GLY A 145 -11.92 10.36 13.07
N THR A 146 -11.63 9.42 13.97
CA THR A 146 -12.10 8.03 13.95
C THR A 146 -13.59 7.91 14.33
N GLY A 147 -14.47 8.57 13.57
CA GLY A 147 -15.92 8.55 13.77
C GLY A 147 -16.65 7.49 12.93
N ARG A 148 -17.99 7.40 13.11
CA ARG A 148 -18.87 6.67 12.18
C ARG A 148 -18.69 7.25 10.77
N GLY A 149 -18.48 6.39 9.77
CA GLY A 149 -18.27 6.79 8.38
C GLY A 149 -16.80 6.95 7.95
N LEU A 150 -15.83 6.67 8.84
CA LEU A 150 -14.40 6.68 8.53
C LEU A 150 -14.07 5.80 7.31
N GLY A 151 -14.66 4.61 7.19
CA GLY A 151 -14.46 3.75 6.03
C GLY A 151 -14.84 4.43 4.71
N ALA A 152 -16.03 5.03 4.63
CA ALA A 152 -16.47 5.74 3.42
C ALA A 152 -15.58 6.96 3.10
N ALA A 153 -15.15 7.69 4.13
CA ALA A 153 -14.21 8.81 3.98
C ALA A 153 -12.82 8.34 3.51
N MET A 154 -12.31 7.22 4.03
CA MET A 154 -11.06 6.63 3.57
C MET A 154 -11.16 6.18 2.11
N HIS A 155 -12.26 5.52 1.74
CA HIS A 155 -12.51 5.12 0.35
C HIS A 155 -12.61 6.32 -0.60
N SER A 156 -13.23 7.44 -0.20
CA SER A 156 -13.30 8.65 -1.04
C SER A 156 -11.91 9.29 -1.22
N LEU A 157 -11.04 9.17 -0.22
CA LEU A 157 -9.61 9.55 -0.28
C LEU A 157 -8.74 8.54 -1.04
N GLY A 158 -9.28 7.41 -1.51
CA GLY A 158 -8.49 6.34 -2.13
C GLY A 158 -7.56 5.63 -1.16
N LEU A 159 -7.90 5.59 0.13
CA LEU A 159 -7.20 4.87 1.17
C LEU A 159 -7.94 3.56 1.48
N TYR A 160 -7.23 2.45 1.42
CA TYR A 160 -7.78 1.11 1.66
C TYR A 160 -7.00 0.32 2.72
N LEU A 161 -7.69 -0.64 3.37
CA LEU A 161 -7.11 -1.49 4.41
C LEU A 161 -7.29 -2.97 4.09
N VAL A 162 -6.22 -3.76 4.26
CA VAL A 162 -6.23 -5.21 4.04
C VAL A 162 -5.46 -5.95 5.13
N GLY A 163 -6.07 -6.96 5.73
CA GLY A 163 -5.48 -7.74 6.82
C GLY A 163 -5.44 -7.01 8.18
N ALA A 164 -6.18 -5.91 8.31
CA ALA A 164 -6.07 -4.93 9.39
C ALA A 164 -7.37 -4.71 10.20
N GLY A 165 -8.24 -5.73 10.29
CA GLY A 165 -9.56 -5.66 10.96
C GLY A 165 -9.55 -5.65 12.50
N ASP A 166 -10.75 -5.80 13.09
CA ASP A 166 -11.14 -5.62 14.52
C ASP A 166 -10.40 -6.50 15.54
N LEU A 167 -9.08 -6.31 15.68
CA LEU A 167 -8.21 -6.90 16.70
C LEU A 167 -8.00 -8.42 16.66
N VAL A 168 -8.81 -9.19 15.93
CA VAL A 168 -8.55 -10.62 15.65
C VAL A 168 -7.61 -10.76 14.45
N THR A 169 -6.61 -11.64 14.53
CA THR A 169 -5.74 -11.96 13.39
C THR A 169 -6.60 -12.56 12.27
N PRO A 170 -6.71 -11.90 11.09
CA PRO A 170 -7.58 -12.39 10.03
C PRO A 170 -7.06 -13.69 9.43
N THR A 171 -7.97 -14.58 9.03
CA THR A 171 -7.62 -15.83 8.37
C THR A 171 -7.08 -15.57 6.96
N THR A 172 -6.33 -16.54 6.42
CA THR A 172 -5.79 -16.50 5.06
C THR A 172 -6.88 -16.21 4.03
N ALA A 173 -8.00 -16.94 4.09
CA ALA A 173 -9.15 -16.75 3.22
C ALA A 173 -9.77 -15.34 3.34
N GLU A 174 -9.87 -14.79 4.56
CA GLU A 174 -10.42 -13.45 4.74
C GLU A 174 -9.50 -12.37 4.17
N ILE A 175 -8.17 -12.51 4.32
CA ILE A 175 -7.22 -11.58 3.67
C ILE A 175 -7.38 -11.63 2.15
N LEU A 176 -7.51 -12.81 1.55
CA LEU A 176 -7.71 -12.95 0.10
C LEU A 176 -9.05 -12.33 -0.35
N ARG A 177 -10.13 -12.53 0.41
CA ARG A 177 -11.43 -11.90 0.13
C ARG A 177 -11.37 -10.37 0.25
N GLN A 178 -10.68 -9.86 1.27
CA GLN A 178 -10.43 -8.43 1.42
C GLN A 178 -9.63 -7.90 0.25
N ALA A 179 -8.59 -8.61 -0.18
CA ALA A 179 -7.80 -8.21 -1.33
C ALA A 179 -8.65 -8.10 -2.59
N LYS A 180 -9.48 -9.11 -2.88
CA LYS A 180 -10.40 -9.12 -4.02
C LYS A 180 -11.40 -7.96 -4.00
N ARG A 181 -12.06 -7.72 -2.85
CA ARG A 181 -13.01 -6.60 -2.67
C ARG A 181 -12.32 -5.25 -2.86
N THR A 182 -11.16 -5.08 -2.24
CA THR A 182 -10.37 -3.84 -2.32
C THR A 182 -9.87 -3.59 -3.74
N GLY A 183 -9.33 -4.61 -4.42
CA GLY A 183 -8.89 -4.50 -5.81
C GLY A 183 -10.01 -4.10 -6.76
N HIS A 184 -11.20 -4.68 -6.60
CA HIS A 184 -12.39 -4.27 -7.37
C HIS A 184 -12.80 -2.82 -7.06
N SER A 185 -12.78 -2.39 -5.80
CA SER A 185 -13.11 -1.00 -5.45
C SER A 185 -12.10 0.00 -6.05
N ILE A 186 -10.81 -0.35 -6.08
CA ILE A 186 -9.78 0.46 -6.72
C ILE A 186 -9.99 0.49 -8.23
N SER A 187 -10.33 -0.63 -8.88
CA SER A 187 -10.54 -0.66 -10.34
C SER A 187 -11.71 0.22 -10.76
N VAL A 188 -12.83 0.19 -10.03
CA VAL A 188 -13.97 1.10 -10.25
C VAL A 188 -13.55 2.57 -10.11
N ARG A 189 -12.75 2.90 -9.09
CA ARG A 189 -12.23 4.27 -8.88
C ARG A 189 -11.28 4.71 -10.00
N VAL A 190 -10.42 3.82 -10.47
CA VAL A 190 -9.49 4.12 -11.57
C VAL A 190 -10.26 4.36 -12.86
N ALA A 191 -11.27 3.54 -13.16
CA ALA A 191 -12.13 3.70 -14.32
C ALA A 191 -12.88 5.04 -14.31
N SER A 192 -13.46 5.44 -13.16
CA SER A 192 -14.15 6.73 -13.05
C SER A 192 -13.22 7.93 -13.23
N ARG A 193 -11.97 7.83 -12.75
CA ARG A 193 -10.95 8.87 -12.98
C ARG A 193 -10.52 8.97 -14.44
N HIS A 194 -10.33 7.84 -15.13
CA HIS A 194 -10.02 7.86 -16.56
C HIS A 194 -11.16 8.50 -17.36
N ALA A 195 -12.41 8.17 -17.05
CA ALA A 195 -13.58 8.81 -17.68
C ALA A 195 -13.61 10.33 -17.44
N ALA A 196 -13.38 10.78 -16.20
CA ALA A 196 -13.35 12.21 -15.87
C ALA A 196 -12.21 12.96 -16.57
N ALA A 197 -11.03 12.33 -16.72
CA ALA A 197 -9.90 12.94 -17.43
C ALA A 197 -10.18 13.09 -18.93
N MET A 198 -10.85 12.11 -19.55
CA MET A 198 -11.27 12.20 -20.95
C MET A 198 -12.31 13.30 -21.18
N SER A 199 -13.26 13.50 -20.26
CA SER A 199 -14.23 14.60 -20.35
C SER A 199 -13.61 15.99 -20.17
N ALA A 200 -12.48 16.10 -19.45
CA ALA A 200 -11.80 17.37 -19.24
C ALA A 200 -10.88 17.79 -20.40
N THR A 201 -10.65 16.91 -21.37
CA THR A 201 -9.81 17.15 -22.56
C THR A 201 -10.61 17.33 -23.85
N ALA A 202 -11.93 17.19 -23.80
CA ALA A 202 -12.87 17.42 -24.90
C ALA A 202 -13.49 18.83 -24.81
#